data_AF-A0A538IPK8-F1
#
_entry.id   AF-A0A538IPK8-F1
#
_cell.length_a   1.000
_cell.length_b   1.000
_cell.length_c   1.000
_cell.angle_alpha   90.00
_cell.angle_beta   90.00
_cell.angle_gamma   90.00
#
_symmetry.space_group_name_H-M   'P 1'
#
loop_
_entity.id
_entity.type
_entity.pdbx_description
1 polymer ?
#
loop_
_entity_poly.entity_id
_entity_poly.type
_entity_poly.pdbx_seq_one_letter_code
_entity_poly.pdbx_strand_id
1 'polypeptide(L)'
;MLSNPTTMLLLGRDHENTDRRVSLNHSDSIMVLRTDPSRHRLVYLSIPRDLRVPIPGHGEDRINSAYQLGGAALTVRTIQNLTGLQINHVMIVDFRSFKTLIDNIGGVDVNVPAPILSNKFDCPYK
;
A
#
# COMPACT_ATOMS: atom_id res chain seq x y z
N MET A 1 1.90 17.35 -13.87
CA MET A 1 1.48 16.63 -12.63
C MET A 1 2.17 17.12 -11.35
N LEU A 2 3.24 17.93 -11.41
CA LEU A 2 4.02 18.36 -10.23
C LEU A 2 3.99 19.88 -9.98
N SER A 3 2.98 20.60 -10.46
CA SER A 3 2.90 22.06 -10.32
C SER A 3 1.97 22.50 -9.19
N ASN A 4 1.06 21.63 -8.76
CA ASN A 4 0.08 21.87 -7.70
C ASN A 4 0.21 20.81 -6.61
N PRO A 5 -0.19 21.11 -5.36
CA PRO A 5 -0.22 20.12 -4.30
C PRO A 5 -1.11 18.92 -4.66
N THR A 6 -0.62 17.71 -4.42
CA THR A 6 -1.36 16.49 -4.74
C THR A 6 -1.22 15.45 -3.64
N THR A 7 -2.28 14.70 -3.40
CA THR A 7 -2.32 13.61 -2.42
C THR A 7 -2.52 12.28 -3.16
N MET A 8 -1.59 11.35 -2.97
CA MET A 8 -1.57 10.04 -3.60
C MET A 8 -1.71 8.95 -2.53
N LEU A 9 -2.49 7.93 -2.83
CA LEU A 9 -2.53 6.70 -2.05
C LEU A 9 -1.63 5.65 -2.71
N LEU A 10 -0.63 5.18 -1.98
CA LEU A 10 0.29 4.12 -2.40
C LEU A 10 -0.14 2.83 -1.71
N LEU A 11 -0.35 1.79 -2.52
CA LEU A 11 -0.78 0.47 -2.08
C LEU A 11 0.22 -0.58 -2.55
N GLY A 12 0.85 -1.29 -1.61
CA GLY A 12 1.66 -2.47 -1.88
C GLY A 12 0.81 -3.74 -1.80
N ARG A 13 0.89 -4.62 -2.81
CA ARG A 13 0.19 -5.92 -2.82
C ARG A 13 1.18 -7.09 -2.95
N ASP A 14 0.91 -8.18 -2.24
CA ASP A 14 1.78 -9.36 -2.12
C ASP A 14 1.45 -10.49 -3.12
N HIS A 15 0.97 -10.23 -4.34
CA HIS A 15 0.73 -11.36 -5.25
C HIS A 15 0.97 -11.16 -6.75
N GLU A 16 1.53 -12.25 -7.30
CA GLU A 16 1.63 -12.63 -8.70
C GLU A 16 0.26 -13.09 -9.21
N ASN A 17 -0.10 -12.66 -10.42
CA ASN A 17 -1.24 -13.17 -11.16
C ASN A 17 -0.94 -14.62 -11.60
N THR A 18 -1.00 -15.57 -10.67
CA THR A 18 -1.01 -17.00 -10.97
C THR A 18 -2.46 -17.42 -11.11
N ASP A 19 -2.83 -17.73 -12.35
CA ASP A 19 -4.12 -18.30 -12.71
C ASP A 19 -4.50 -19.41 -11.71
N ARG A 20 -5.53 -19.14 -10.88
CA ARG A 20 -6.36 -20.06 -10.05
C ARG A 20 -6.63 -19.63 -8.60
N ARG A 21 -6.21 -18.46 -8.12
CA ARG A 21 -6.69 -17.94 -6.82
C ARG A 21 -7.13 -16.47 -6.94
N VAL A 22 -8.41 -16.28 -7.26
CA VAL A 22 -9.11 -14.98 -7.17
C VAL A 22 -9.27 -14.52 -5.71
N SER A 23 -8.92 -15.36 -4.73
CA SER A 23 -9.18 -15.11 -3.33
C SER A 23 -7.93 -14.57 -2.62
N LEU A 24 -8.08 -13.34 -2.07
CA LEU A 24 -7.30 -12.72 -0.98
C LEU A 24 -6.16 -11.75 -1.38
N ASN A 25 -6.45 -10.79 -2.26
CA ASN A 25 -5.55 -9.64 -2.48
C ASN A 25 -5.56 -8.67 -1.29
N HIS A 26 -4.68 -8.87 -0.30
CA HIS A 26 -4.50 -7.89 0.78
C HIS A 26 -3.59 -6.73 0.31
N SER A 27 -3.82 -5.52 0.81
CA SER A 27 -2.80 -4.47 0.77
C SER A 27 -1.90 -4.58 2.00
N ASP A 28 -0.65 -4.98 1.81
CA ASP A 28 0.32 -5.15 2.89
C ASP A 28 1.06 -3.87 3.25
N SER A 29 1.08 -2.91 2.33
CA SER A 29 1.58 -1.56 2.58
C SER A 29 0.56 -0.53 2.15
N ILE A 30 0.22 0.39 3.04
CA ILE A 30 -0.74 1.47 2.79
C ILE A 30 -0.06 2.76 3.22
N MET A 31 0.13 3.68 2.28
CA MET A 31 0.77 4.97 2.55
C MET A 31 0.05 6.09 1.83
N VAL A 32 -0.19 7.20 2.52
CA VAL A 32 -0.64 8.44 1.91
C VAL A 32 0.56 9.35 1.72
N LEU A 33 0.81 9.75 0.48
CA LEU A 33 1.87 10.66 0.10
C LEU A 33 1.27 11.99 -0.34
N ARG A 34 1.75 13.10 0.21
CA ARG A 34 1.40 14.44 -0.25
C ARG A 34 2.63 15.16 -0.75
N THR A 35 2.55 15.69 -1.96
CA THR A 35 3.55 16.60 -2.51
C THR A 35 3.01 18.03 -2.46
N ASP A 36 3.87 18.97 -2.11
CA ASP A 36 3.63 20.41 -2.20
C ASP A 36 4.85 21.07 -2.86
N PRO A 37 4.86 21.13 -4.20
CA PRO A 37 5.97 21.68 -4.97
C PRO A 37 6.22 23.17 -4.66
N SER A 38 5.16 23.93 -4.40
CA SER A 38 5.23 25.36 -4.09
C SER A 38 5.99 25.66 -2.79
N ARG A 39 5.94 24.71 -1.85
CA ARG A 39 6.63 24.78 -0.56
C ARG A 39 7.84 23.84 -0.49
N HIS A 40 8.24 23.24 -1.61
CA HIS A 40 9.30 22.23 -1.69
C HIS A 40 9.18 21.13 -0.64
N ARG A 41 7.96 20.66 -0.38
CA ARG A 41 7.66 19.73 0.71
C ARG A 41 7.09 18.42 0.19
N LEU A 42 7.54 17.33 0.79
CA LEU A 42 6.95 16.02 0.66
C LEU A 42 6.64 15.50 2.06
N VAL A 43 5.42 15.01 2.27
CA VAL A 43 4.98 14.43 3.53
C VAL A 43 4.34 13.09 3.24
N TYR A 44 4.67 12.08 4.02
CA TYR A 44 4.06 10.77 3.92
C TYR A 44 3.50 10.33 5.28
N LEU A 45 2.46 9.51 5.22
CA LEU A 45 1.83 8.88 6.37
C LEU A 45 1.65 7.39 6.06
N SER A 46 2.35 6.54 6.79
CA SER A 46 2.12 5.09 6.75
C SER A 46 0.91 4.74 7.60
N ILE A 47 0.01 3.92 7.05
CA ILE A 47 -1.19 3.44 7.74
C ILE A 47 -0.98 1.96 8.07
N PRO A 48 -1.04 1.55 9.35
CA PRO A 48 -0.90 0.15 9.73
C PRO A 48 -1.98 -0.72 9.08
N ARG A 49 -1.59 -1.81 8.39
CA ARG A 49 -2.51 -2.67 7.62
C ARG A 49 -3.64 -3.30 8.43
N ASP A 50 -3.38 -3.55 9.72
CA ASP A 50 -4.32 -4.20 10.65
C ASP A 50 -5.13 -3.18 11.49
N LEU A 51 -5.06 -1.88 11.16
CA LEU A 51 -5.88 -0.86 11.81
C LEU A 51 -7.37 -1.18 11.60
N ARG A 52 -8.14 -1.32 12.69
CA ARG A 52 -9.59 -1.56 12.61
C ARG A 52 -10.33 -0.25 12.34
N VAL A 53 -11.13 -0.24 11.28
CA VAL A 53 -11.86 0.94 10.81
C VAL A 53 -13.23 0.54 10.26
N PRO A 54 -14.20 1.47 10.24
CA PRO A 54 -15.44 1.26 9.51
C PRO A 54 -15.18 1.26 8.00
N ILE A 55 -15.45 0.14 7.34
CA ILE A 55 -15.39 -0.03 5.90
C ILE A 55 -16.79 0.24 5.31
N PRO A 56 -16.94 1.20 4.38
CA PRO A 56 -18.23 1.54 3.79
C PRO A 56 -18.95 0.33 3.18
N GLY A 57 -20.12 -0.01 3.72
CA GLY A 57 -20.92 -1.16 3.26
C GLY A 57 -20.53 -2.52 3.82
N HIS A 58 -19.50 -2.61 4.68
CA HIS A 58 -18.97 -3.88 5.20
C HIS A 58 -18.79 -3.94 6.72
N GLY A 59 -19.12 -2.88 7.46
CA GLY A 59 -18.97 -2.83 8.92
C GLY A 59 -17.53 -2.54 9.35
N GLU A 60 -17.17 -2.90 10.58
CA GLU A 60 -15.80 -2.71 11.08
C GLU A 60 -14.90 -3.92 10.79
N ASP A 61 -13.77 -3.67 10.13
CA ASP A 61 -12.73 -4.68 9.89
C ASP A 61 -11.36 -4.00 9.79
N ARG A 62 -10.30 -4.79 9.61
CA ARG A 62 -8.95 -4.31 9.32
C ARG A 62 -8.92 -3.59 7.98
N ILE A 63 -8.19 -2.48 7.93
CA ILE A 63 -8.20 -1.58 6.78
C ILE A 63 -7.68 -2.23 5.48
N ASN A 64 -6.79 -3.23 5.58
CA ASN A 64 -6.34 -4.00 4.42
C ASN A 64 -7.44 -4.87 3.79
N SER A 65 -8.51 -5.20 4.52
CA SER A 65 -9.68 -5.89 3.97
C SER A 65 -10.43 -5.04 2.94
N ALA A 66 -10.36 -3.70 3.01
CA ALA A 66 -11.05 -2.82 2.06
C ALA A 66 -10.63 -3.07 0.61
N TYR A 67 -9.36 -3.43 0.38
CA TYR A 67 -8.87 -3.77 -0.95
C TYR A 67 -9.41 -5.13 -1.44
N GLN A 68 -9.57 -6.10 -0.55
CA GLN A 68 -10.16 -7.40 -0.91
C GLN A 68 -11.65 -7.28 -1.24
N LEU A 69 -12.36 -6.49 -0.44
CA LEU A 69 -13.81 -6.35 -0.52
C LEU A 69 -14.25 -5.51 -1.73
N GLY A 70 -13.49 -4.48 -2.09
CA GLY A 70 -13.89 -3.54 -3.15
C GLY A 70 -12.73 -2.88 -3.88
N GLY A 71 -11.55 -3.48 -3.85
CA GLY A 71 -10.37 -3.01 -4.56
C GLY A 71 -9.89 -1.63 -4.13
N ALA A 72 -9.18 -0.98 -5.05
CA ALA A 72 -8.64 0.37 -4.85
C ALA A 72 -9.74 1.40 -4.54
N ALA A 73 -10.92 1.28 -5.16
CA ALA A 73 -12.01 2.24 -4.98
C ALA A 73 -12.56 2.23 -3.55
N LEU A 74 -12.83 1.05 -2.97
CA LEU A 74 -13.28 0.95 -1.59
C LEU A 74 -12.17 1.32 -0.61
N THR A 75 -10.92 0.98 -0.92
CA THR A 75 -9.76 1.39 -0.12
C THR A 75 -9.66 2.91 -0.04
N VAL A 76 -9.75 3.61 -1.18
CA VAL A 76 -9.77 5.08 -1.21
C VAL A 76 -10.87 5.63 -0.33
N ARG A 77 -12.12 5.17 -0.51
CA ARG A 77 -13.26 5.65 0.31
C ARG A 77 -13.03 5.43 1.80
N THR A 78 -12.47 4.27 2.17
CA THR A 78 -12.15 3.94 3.56
C THR A 78 -11.09 4.90 4.13
N ILE A 79 -10.02 5.18 3.37
CA ILE A 79 -8.99 6.16 3.77
C ILE A 79 -9.56 7.58 3.87
N GLN A 80 -10.38 8.00 2.91
CA GLN A 80 -11.00 9.32 2.93
C GLN A 80 -11.91 9.49 4.14
N ASN A 81 -12.70 8.47 4.50
CA ASN A 81 -13.55 8.49 5.69
C ASN A 81 -12.74 8.49 6.99
N LEU A 82 -11.65 7.72 7.06
CA LEU A 82 -10.78 7.65 8.22
C LEU A 82 -10.04 8.97 8.49
N THR A 83 -9.54 9.60 7.43
CA THR A 83 -8.57 10.71 7.53
C THR A 83 -9.16 12.08 7.20
N GLY A 84 -10.31 12.13 6.52
CA GLY A 84 -10.86 13.35 5.93
C GLY A 84 -10.06 13.89 4.75
N LEU A 85 -8.97 13.22 4.33
CA LEU A 85 -8.11 13.68 3.24
C LEU A 85 -8.75 13.37 1.89
N GLN A 86 -8.62 14.28 0.93
CA GLN A 86 -8.96 13.99 -0.46
C GLN A 86 -7.79 13.28 -1.14
N ILE A 87 -8.08 12.16 -1.81
CA ILE A 87 -7.10 11.39 -2.58
C ILE A 87 -7.27 11.73 -4.06
N ASN A 88 -6.21 12.22 -4.70
CA ASN A 88 -6.22 12.62 -6.10
C ASN A 88 -5.81 11.46 -7.03
N HIS A 89 -4.87 10.63 -6.57
CA HIS A 89 -4.30 9.54 -7.34
C HIS A 89 -4.12 8.28 -6.48
N VAL A 90 -4.14 7.13 -7.14
CA VAL A 90 -3.83 5.84 -6.53
C VAL A 90 -2.70 5.20 -7.32
N MET A 91 -1.68 4.71 -6.62
CA MET A 91 -0.59 3.92 -7.17
C MET A 91 -0.59 2.55 -6.49
N ILE A 92 -0.62 1.50 -7.29
CA ILE A 92 -0.58 0.12 -6.81
C ILE A 92 0.73 -0.49 -7.29
N VAL A 93 1.50 -1.05 -6.37
CA VAL A 93 2.80 -1.66 -6.63
C VAL A 93 2.76 -3.10 -6.16
N ASP A 94 3.08 -4.05 -7.05
CA ASP A 94 3.37 -5.42 -6.65
C ASP A 94 4.86 -5.65 -6.42
N PHE A 95 5.18 -6.67 -5.62
CA PHE A 95 6.54 -6.96 -5.19
C PHE A 95 7.51 -7.25 -6.34
N ARG A 96 7.03 -7.83 -7.46
CA ARG A 96 7.89 -8.08 -8.63
C ARG A 96 8.28 -6.78 -9.31
N SER A 97 7.28 -5.95 -9.63
CA SER A 97 7.55 -4.65 -10.24
C SER A 97 8.40 -3.77 -9.33
N PHE A 98 8.21 -3.87 -8.00
CA PHE A 98 9.06 -3.17 -7.04
C PHE A 98 10.51 -3.65 -7.12
N LYS A 99 10.76 -4.96 -7.11
CA LYS A 99 12.12 -5.50 -7.26
C LYS A 99 12.80 -5.00 -8.54
N THR A 100 12.13 -5.14 -9.68
CA THR A 100 12.67 -4.69 -10.97
C THR A 100 12.96 -3.19 -10.98
N LEU A 101 12.12 -2.38 -10.33
CA LEU A 101 12.36 -0.95 -10.19
C LEU A 101 13.63 -0.66 -9.38
N ILE A 102 13.82 -1.34 -8.24
CA ILE A 102 15.00 -1.17 -7.39
C ILE A 102 16.28 -1.58 -8.13
N ASP A 103 16.26 -2.70 -8.85
CA ASP A 103 17.40 -3.16 -9.65
C ASP A 103 17.76 -2.13 -10.74
N ASN A 104 16.75 -1.54 -11.41
CA ASN A 104 16.96 -0.56 -12.48
C ASN A 104 17.54 0.78 -12.00
N ILE A 105 17.30 1.17 -10.74
CA ILE A 105 17.91 2.39 -10.16
C ILE A 105 19.30 2.13 -9.57
N GLY A 106 19.83 0.91 -9.70
CA GLY A 106 21.15 0.53 -9.22
C GLY A 106 21.18 0.01 -7.79
N GLY A 107 20.04 -0.36 -7.22
CA GLY A 107 19.90 -0.82 -5.83
C GLY A 107 19.68 0.33 -4.83
N VAL A 108 19.56 -0.03 -3.55
CA VAL A 108 19.44 0.90 -2.43
C VAL A 108 20.25 0.41 -1.24
N ASP A 109 20.87 1.34 -0.51
CA ASP A 109 21.54 1.04 0.74
C ASP A 109 20.53 1.09 1.90
N VAL A 110 20.49 0.02 2.70
CA VAL A 110 19.64 -0.09 3.88
C VAL A 110 20.51 -0.37 5.09
N ASN A 111 20.38 0.46 6.14
CA ASN A 111 21.01 0.17 7.42
C ASN A 111 20.21 -0.91 8.14
N VAL A 112 20.76 -2.12 8.21
CA VAL A 112 20.16 -3.27 8.88
C VAL A 112 20.69 -3.36 10.31
N PRO A 113 19.91 -2.96 11.34
CA PRO A 113 20.43 -2.81 12.70
C PRO A 113 20.76 -4.13 13.40
N ALA A 114 20.20 -5.24 12.92
CA ALA A 114 20.44 -6.59 13.43
C ALA A 114 20.24 -7.64 12.32
N PRO A 115 20.88 -8.83 12.40
CA PRO A 115 20.72 -9.87 11.40
C PRO A 115 19.26 -10.23 11.13
N ILE A 116 18.88 -10.27 9.85
CA ILE A 116 17.53 -10.68 9.43
C ILE A 116 17.51 -12.21 9.37
N LEU A 117 16.82 -12.83 10.32
CA LEU A 117 16.53 -14.25 10.27
C LEU A 117 15.26 -14.46 9.44
N SER A 118 15.45 -14.62 8.14
CA SER A 118 14.40 -15.13 7.27
C SER A 118 14.53 -16.65 7.22
N ASN A 119 14.06 -17.34 8.25
CA ASN A 119 13.78 -18.76 8.10
C ASN A 119 12.79 -18.93 6.94
N LYS A 120 13.00 -19.94 6.10
CA LYS A 120 11.97 -20.37 5.16
C LYS A 120 10.77 -20.75 6.02
N PHE A 121 9.83 -19.84 6.24
CA PHE A 121 8.51 -20.20 6.68
C PHE A 121 8.02 -21.13 5.58
N ASP A 122 7.92 -22.42 5.88
CA ASP A 122 7.08 -23.31 5.10
C ASP A 122 5.70 -22.64 5.10
N CYS A 123 5.34 -22.00 3.99
CA CYS A 123 3.99 -21.50 3.80
C CYS A 123 3.04 -22.65 4.16
N PRO A 124 2.11 -22.48 5.11
CA PRO A 124 1.27 -23.57 5.61
C PRO A 124 0.24 -24.06 4.59
N TYR A 125 0.38 -23.68 3.32
CA TYR A 125 -0.47 -24.08 2.21
C TYR A 125 0.42 -24.76 1.15
N LYS A 126 0.81 -26.00 1.42
CA LYS A 126 1.06 -26.97 0.35
C LYS A 126 -0.26 -27.55 -0.12
#